data_AF-Q4S9Z4-F1
#
_entry.id   AF-Q4S9Z4-F1
#
_cell.length_a   1.000
_cell.length_b   1.000
_cell.length_c   1.000
_cell.angle_alpha   90.00
_cell.angle_beta   90.00
_cell.angle_gamma   90.00
#
_symmetry.space_group_name_H-M   'P 1'
#
loop_
_entity.id
_entity.type
_entity.pdbx_description
1 polymer ?
#
loop_
_entity_poly.entity_id
_entity_poly.type
_entity_poly.pdbx_seq_one_letter_code
_entity_poly.pdbx_strand_id
1 'polypeptide(L)'
;TELRVLLLGWKGVGKSSVGNSILGRRFFESGQETDLCLRRQALVCGRRVTIVDTPGWDWFSVSRTPKRIRQESQRGAALLRPGPHTLLLVLPVVSSLTARKRRTLLAHIETLFGETACLHTMVLFSCGDWLGRTPIEEHILRGGRELQRLLEYCGNYYHVLDSKTPGKDRSVSALLDKIEEMIRENGDK
;
A
#
# COMPACT_ATOMS: atom_id res chain seq x y z
N THR A 1 -11.16 0.51 -17.93
CA THR A 1 -10.56 -0.59 -17.15
C THR A 1 -10.72 -0.29 -15.66
N GLU A 2 -10.93 -1.31 -14.82
CA GLU A 2 -11.04 -1.14 -13.37
C GLU A 2 -9.67 -1.38 -12.72
N LEU A 3 -9.26 -0.55 -11.77
CA LEU A 3 -8.07 -0.76 -10.95
C LEU A 3 -8.52 -1.25 -9.56
N ARG A 4 -8.01 -2.39 -9.12
CA ARG A 4 -8.39 -3.05 -7.86
C ARG A 4 -7.19 -3.07 -6.92
N VAL A 5 -7.26 -2.32 -5.84
CA VAL A 5 -6.13 -2.08 -4.94
C VAL A 5 -6.46 -2.59 -3.54
N LEU A 6 -5.56 -3.38 -2.96
CA LEU A 6 -5.62 -3.78 -1.55
C LEU A 6 -4.58 -2.99 -0.77
N LEU A 7 -5.00 -2.22 0.25
CA LEU A 7 -4.06 -1.48 1.09
C LEU A 7 -3.50 -2.39 2.17
N LEU A 8 -2.17 -2.46 2.30
CA LEU A 8 -1.47 -3.31 3.28
C LEU A 8 -0.51 -2.50 4.15
N GLY A 9 -0.13 -3.05 5.29
CA GLY A 9 0.86 -2.45 6.20
C GLY A 9 0.48 -2.54 7.67
N TRP A 10 1.39 -2.07 8.53
CA TRP A 10 1.22 -2.16 9.98
C TRP A 10 0.01 -1.37 10.51
N LYS A 11 -0.35 -1.62 11.77
CA LYS A 11 -1.30 -0.78 12.50
C LYS A 11 -0.80 0.67 12.57
N GLY A 12 -1.71 1.61 12.33
CA GLY A 12 -1.44 3.04 12.47
C GLY A 12 -0.67 3.72 11.32
N VAL A 13 -0.31 3.01 10.25
CA VAL A 13 0.46 3.59 9.13
C VAL A 13 -0.34 4.50 8.18
N GLY A 14 -1.64 4.69 8.45
CA GLY A 14 -2.47 5.62 7.69
C GLY A 14 -3.14 5.07 6.43
N LYS A 15 -3.39 3.74 6.35
CA LYS A 15 -4.05 3.11 5.19
C LYS A 15 -5.39 3.75 4.82
N SER A 16 -6.29 3.94 5.79
CA SER A 16 -7.60 4.57 5.56
C SER A 16 -7.47 6.00 5.00
N SER A 17 -6.49 6.77 5.51
CA SER A 17 -6.21 8.12 5.00
C SER A 17 -5.68 8.07 3.56
N VAL A 18 -4.79 7.13 3.24
CA VAL A 18 -4.32 6.89 1.87
C VAL A 18 -5.47 6.54 0.94
N GLY A 19 -6.36 5.63 1.36
CA GLY A 19 -7.54 5.26 0.57
C GLY A 19 -8.44 6.46 0.26
N ASN A 20 -8.66 7.33 1.25
CA ASN A 20 -9.41 8.57 1.06
C ASN A 20 -8.72 9.54 0.10
N SER A 21 -7.41 9.69 0.19
CA SER A 21 -6.63 10.56 -0.70
C SER A 21 -6.67 10.07 -2.15
N ILE A 22 -6.58 8.75 -2.38
CA ILE A 22 -6.66 8.16 -3.73
C ILE A 22 -8.08 8.31 -4.29
N LEU A 23 -9.11 8.05 -3.49
CA LEU A 23 -10.50 8.14 -3.95
C LEU A 23 -11.05 9.57 -4.00
N GLY A 24 -10.28 10.56 -3.54
CA GLY A 24 -10.66 11.98 -3.52
C GLY A 24 -11.83 12.34 -2.61
N ARG A 25 -12.23 11.43 -1.70
CA ARG A 25 -13.37 11.59 -0.78
C ARG A 25 -13.13 10.84 0.52
N ARG A 26 -13.79 11.26 1.60
CA ARG A 26 -13.75 10.58 2.91
C ARG A 26 -14.69 9.36 2.92
N PHE A 27 -14.23 8.23 2.39
CA PHE A 27 -14.98 6.97 2.38
C PHE A 27 -14.65 6.02 3.54
N PHE A 28 -13.45 6.15 4.09
CA PHE A 28 -12.93 5.38 5.22
C PHE A 28 -12.81 6.27 6.44
N GLU A 29 -13.12 5.74 7.61
CA GLU A 29 -12.90 6.44 8.88
C GLU A 29 -11.41 6.42 9.21
N SER A 30 -10.75 7.58 9.10
CA SER A 30 -9.33 7.73 9.40
C SER A 30 -9.11 8.11 10.86
N GLY A 31 -8.08 7.55 11.48
CA GLY A 31 -7.70 7.86 12.87
C GLY A 31 -8.24 6.86 13.90
N GLN A 32 -9.04 5.90 13.46
CA GLN A 32 -9.45 4.73 14.24
C GLN A 32 -8.80 3.46 13.70
N GLU A 33 -8.84 2.40 14.50
CA GLU A 33 -8.37 1.09 14.07
C GLU A 33 -9.38 0.44 13.13
N THR A 34 -8.93 0.04 11.95
CA THR A 34 -9.73 -0.75 11.02
C THR A 34 -9.80 -2.19 11.52
N ASP A 35 -10.96 -2.64 12.00
CA ASP A 35 -11.18 -4.02 12.45
C ASP A 35 -11.64 -4.95 11.33
N LEU A 36 -12.35 -4.41 10.33
CA LEU A 36 -12.91 -5.14 9.19
C LEU A 36 -12.47 -4.52 7.88
N CYS A 37 -12.29 -5.36 6.85
CA CYS A 37 -11.97 -4.88 5.52
C CYS A 37 -13.15 -4.10 4.93
N LEU A 38 -12.88 -2.89 4.44
CA LEU A 38 -13.89 -2.03 3.84
C LEU A 38 -13.58 -1.85 2.35
N ARG A 39 -14.54 -2.23 1.49
CA ARG A 39 -14.46 -2.01 0.05
C ARG A 39 -15.14 -0.70 -0.33
N ARG A 40 -14.46 0.13 -1.12
CA ARG A 40 -14.98 1.38 -1.68
C ARG A 40 -14.57 1.51 -3.14
N GLN A 41 -15.39 2.19 -3.93
CA GLN A 41 -15.15 2.41 -5.35
C GLN A 41 -15.51 3.85 -5.73
N ALA A 42 -14.71 4.46 -6.60
CA ALA A 42 -14.99 5.76 -7.19
C ALA A 42 -14.42 5.87 -8.61
N LEU A 43 -14.87 6.89 -9.35
CA LEU A 43 -14.22 7.32 -10.59
C LEU A 43 -13.15 8.36 -10.22
N VAL A 44 -11.89 8.09 -10.58
CA VAL A 44 -10.73 8.92 -10.24
C VAL A 44 -9.90 9.09 -11.50
N CYS A 45 -9.61 10.33 -11.92
CA CYS A 45 -8.85 10.61 -13.14
C CYS A 45 -9.36 9.83 -14.38
N GLY A 46 -10.68 9.68 -14.51
CA GLY A 46 -11.33 8.92 -15.58
C GLY A 46 -11.28 7.39 -15.44
N ARG A 47 -10.69 6.84 -14.38
CA ARG A 47 -10.51 5.40 -14.15
C ARG A 47 -11.42 4.93 -13.02
N ARG A 48 -11.99 3.73 -13.16
CA ARG A 48 -12.77 3.11 -12.08
C ARG A 48 -11.78 2.50 -11.08
N VAL A 49 -11.69 3.06 -9.88
CA VAL A 49 -10.76 2.60 -8.84
C VAL A 49 -11.55 1.99 -7.69
N THR A 50 -11.26 0.73 -7.38
CA THR A 50 -11.79 0.00 -6.22
C THR A 50 -10.67 -0.21 -5.22
N ILE A 51 -10.86 0.24 -3.98
CA ILE A 51 -9.90 0.08 -2.89
C ILE A 51 -10.55 -0.77 -1.80
N VAL A 52 -9.78 -1.71 -1.25
CA VAL A 52 -10.08 -2.35 0.03
C VAL A 52 -9.07 -1.88 1.06
N ASP A 53 -9.56 -1.17 2.08
CA ASP A 53 -8.79 -0.89 3.29
C ASP A 53 -8.79 -2.13 4.20
N THR A 54 -7.65 -2.44 4.80
CA THR A 54 -7.46 -3.65 5.61
C THR A 54 -7.07 -3.33 7.05
N PRO A 55 -7.31 -4.26 7.99
CA PRO A 55 -6.75 -4.15 9.32
C PRO A 55 -5.22 -4.12 9.37
N GLY A 56 -4.66 -3.53 10.42
CA GLY A 56 -3.21 -3.37 10.59
C GLY A 56 -2.50 -4.60 11.15
N TRP A 57 -1.32 -4.89 10.61
CA TRP A 57 -0.46 -5.97 11.12
C TRP A 57 0.39 -5.53 12.31
N ASP A 58 0.80 -6.51 13.11
CA ASP A 58 1.84 -6.36 14.13
C ASP A 58 3.23 -6.25 13.45
N TRP A 59 4.05 -5.35 13.97
CA TRP A 59 5.37 -5.03 13.42
C TRP A 59 6.50 -5.92 13.97
N PHE A 60 6.23 -6.74 14.98
CA PHE A 60 7.15 -7.72 15.53
C PHE A 60 7.14 -9.05 14.78
N SER A 61 5.98 -9.67 14.57
CA SER A 61 5.90 -10.96 13.85
C SER A 61 4.50 -11.27 13.32
N VAL A 62 4.43 -12.16 12.32
CA VAL A 62 3.16 -12.71 11.80
C VAL A 62 2.36 -13.41 12.90
N SER A 63 3.04 -14.11 13.81
CA SER A 63 2.42 -14.85 14.91
C SER A 63 1.74 -13.93 15.93
N ARG A 64 2.24 -12.70 16.12
CA ARG A 64 1.66 -11.70 17.03
C ARG A 64 0.46 -10.98 16.42
N THR A 65 0.37 -10.88 15.09
CA THR A 65 -0.85 -10.41 14.43
C THR A 65 -1.99 -11.38 14.73
N PRO A 66 -3.11 -10.97 15.34
CA PRO A 66 -4.19 -11.90 15.70
C PRO A 66 -4.71 -12.69 14.49
N LYS A 67 -5.09 -13.95 14.69
CA LYS A 67 -5.61 -14.81 13.60
C LYS A 67 -6.76 -14.15 12.82
N ARG A 68 -7.67 -13.48 13.54
CA ARG A 68 -8.78 -12.72 12.94
C ARG A 68 -8.31 -11.63 11.97
N ILE A 69 -7.24 -10.92 12.30
CA ILE A 69 -6.67 -9.83 11.49
C ILE A 69 -6.02 -10.38 10.21
N ARG A 70 -5.33 -11.52 10.32
CA ARG A 70 -4.75 -12.24 9.18
C ARG A 70 -5.84 -12.76 8.23
N GLN A 71 -6.86 -13.40 8.78
CA GLN A 71 -8.01 -13.90 8.00
C GLN A 71 -8.78 -12.76 7.33
N GLU A 72 -8.99 -11.65 8.05
CA GLU A 72 -9.68 -10.48 7.50
C GLU A 72 -8.86 -9.83 6.37
N SER A 73 -7.52 -9.80 6.48
CA SER A 73 -6.65 -9.33 5.39
C SER A 73 -6.80 -10.18 4.11
N GLN A 74 -6.87 -11.52 4.25
CA GLN A 74 -7.11 -12.44 3.14
C GLN A 74 -8.52 -12.28 2.55
N ARG A 75 -9.53 -12.12 3.41
CA ARG A 75 -10.90 -11.80 3.00
C ARG A 75 -10.95 -10.49 2.21
N GLY A 76 -10.17 -9.49 2.60
CA GLY A 76 -10.04 -8.22 1.89
C GLY A 76 -9.63 -8.40 0.43
N ALA A 77 -8.66 -9.28 0.16
CA ALA A 77 -8.29 -9.64 -1.21
C ALA A 77 -9.46 -10.30 -1.97
N ALA A 78 -10.20 -11.21 -1.32
CA ALA A 78 -11.35 -11.88 -1.94
C ALA A 78 -12.51 -10.94 -2.29
N LEU A 79 -12.61 -9.76 -1.66
CA LEU A 79 -13.58 -8.71 -2.03
C LEU A 79 -13.28 -8.06 -3.40
N LEU A 80 -12.06 -8.23 -3.91
CA LEU A 80 -11.57 -7.68 -5.18
C LEU A 80 -11.52 -8.76 -6.27
N ARG A 81 -12.65 -9.24 -6.78
CA ARG A 81 -12.65 -10.31 -7.81
C ARG A 81 -12.08 -9.85 -9.17
N PRO A 82 -11.32 -10.70 -9.89
CA PRO A 82 -10.84 -12.05 -9.52
C PRO A 82 -9.71 -12.04 -8.46
N GLY A 83 -8.99 -10.94 -8.34
CA GLY A 83 -8.00 -10.65 -7.30
C GLY A 83 -7.61 -9.17 -7.35
N PRO A 84 -6.87 -8.65 -6.35
CA PRO A 84 -6.27 -7.32 -6.46
C PRO A 84 -5.33 -7.27 -7.66
N HIS A 85 -5.34 -6.14 -8.37
CA HIS A 85 -4.30 -5.83 -9.36
C HIS A 85 -2.99 -5.43 -8.67
N THR A 86 -3.10 -4.70 -7.55
CA THR A 86 -1.96 -4.19 -6.79
C THR A 86 -2.20 -4.33 -5.30
N LEU A 87 -1.18 -4.80 -4.61
CA LEU A 87 -1.01 -4.76 -3.17
C LEU A 87 -0.22 -3.49 -2.83
N LEU A 88 -0.90 -2.47 -2.29
CA LEU A 88 -0.28 -1.19 -2.01
C LEU A 88 0.21 -1.17 -0.55
N LEU A 89 1.50 -1.37 -0.35
CA LEU A 89 2.13 -1.41 0.97
C LEU A 89 2.39 0.01 1.47
N VAL A 90 1.59 0.47 2.43
CA VAL A 90 1.69 1.82 2.96
C VAL A 90 2.83 1.93 3.97
N LEU A 91 3.77 2.85 3.71
CA LEU A 91 4.93 3.12 4.55
C LEU A 91 5.14 4.64 4.70
N PRO A 92 4.78 5.26 5.84
CA PRO A 92 5.02 6.69 6.04
C PRO A 92 6.50 7.03 5.90
N VAL A 93 6.84 8.14 5.22
CA VAL A 93 8.24 8.59 5.04
C VAL A 93 8.98 8.83 6.36
N VAL A 94 8.24 9.09 7.45
CA VAL A 94 8.80 9.23 8.80
C VAL A 94 9.18 7.90 9.46
N SER A 95 8.86 6.77 8.82
CA SER A 95 9.08 5.44 9.39
C SER A 95 10.51 4.97 9.17
N SER A 96 11.16 4.52 10.24
CA SER A 96 12.42 3.78 10.15
C SER A 96 12.18 2.29 9.90
N LEU A 97 12.85 1.75 8.88
CA LEU A 97 12.78 0.33 8.52
C LEU A 97 14.04 -0.41 9.01
N THR A 98 13.89 -1.19 10.08
CA THR A 98 14.95 -2.08 10.56
C THR A 98 14.87 -3.44 9.86
N ALA A 99 15.95 -4.22 9.92
CA ALA A 99 15.98 -5.58 9.35
C ALA A 99 14.90 -6.50 9.92
N ARG A 100 14.49 -6.32 11.19
CA ARG A 100 13.36 -7.05 11.77
C ARG A 100 12.05 -6.60 11.14
N LYS A 101 11.79 -5.29 11.09
CA LYS A 101 10.56 -4.72 10.52
C LYS A 101 10.38 -5.14 9.05
N ARG A 102 11.44 -5.09 8.24
CA ARG A 102 11.43 -5.54 6.85
C ARG A 102 11.06 -7.02 6.75
N ARG A 103 11.78 -7.92 7.45
CA ARG A 103 11.49 -9.36 7.44
C ARG A 103 10.05 -9.65 7.85
N THR A 104 9.54 -8.95 8.86
CA THR A 104 8.15 -9.12 9.28
C THR A 104 7.15 -8.66 8.22
N LEU A 105 7.40 -7.57 7.50
CA LEU A 105 6.53 -7.16 6.38
C LEU A 105 6.49 -8.21 5.28
N LEU A 106 7.65 -8.68 4.83
CA LEU A 106 7.75 -9.68 3.76
C LEU A 106 7.05 -10.98 4.16
N ALA A 107 7.30 -11.45 5.40
CA ALA A 107 6.65 -12.64 5.92
C ALA A 107 5.12 -12.53 5.95
N HIS A 108 4.55 -11.35 6.26
CA HIS A 108 3.09 -11.15 6.17
C HIS A 108 2.59 -11.24 4.73
N ILE A 109 3.29 -10.62 3.78
CA ILE A 109 2.90 -10.63 2.37
C ILE A 109 2.90 -12.07 1.84
N GLU A 110 4.00 -12.80 2.04
CA GLU A 110 4.17 -14.16 1.55
C GLU A 110 3.19 -15.14 2.21
N THR A 111 3.05 -15.08 3.54
CA THR A 111 2.18 -16.00 4.28
C THR A 111 0.71 -15.81 3.93
N LEU A 112 0.27 -14.58 3.65
CA LEU A 112 -1.14 -14.27 3.43
C LEU A 112 -1.55 -14.33 1.96
N PHE A 113 -0.67 -13.96 1.04
CA PHE A 113 -0.99 -13.78 -0.37
C PHE A 113 -0.12 -14.62 -1.32
N GLY A 114 0.81 -15.41 -0.79
CA GLY A 114 1.70 -16.28 -1.57
C GLY A 114 3.03 -15.63 -1.94
N GLU A 115 4.00 -16.45 -2.33
CA GLU A 115 5.37 -16.02 -2.63
C GLU A 115 5.47 -15.06 -3.83
N THR A 116 4.56 -15.18 -4.80
CA THR A 116 4.51 -14.33 -5.99
C THR A 116 3.82 -12.99 -5.75
N ALA A 117 3.27 -12.75 -4.55
CA ALA A 117 2.60 -11.49 -4.21
C ALA A 117 3.52 -10.26 -4.34
N CYS A 118 4.83 -10.45 -4.24
CA CYS A 118 5.84 -9.41 -4.45
C CYS A 118 5.73 -8.75 -5.83
N LEU A 119 5.39 -9.52 -6.87
CA LEU A 119 5.22 -9.03 -8.25
C LEU A 119 4.10 -7.99 -8.35
N HIS A 120 3.08 -8.12 -7.52
CA HIS A 120 1.93 -7.22 -7.45
C HIS A 120 2.05 -6.18 -6.34
N THR A 121 3.18 -6.11 -5.63
CA THR A 121 3.33 -5.22 -4.47
C THR A 121 4.04 -3.92 -4.87
N MET A 122 3.44 -2.79 -4.54
CA MET A 122 4.04 -1.46 -4.69
C MET A 122 4.18 -0.80 -3.31
N VAL A 123 5.34 -0.20 -3.04
CA VAL A 123 5.53 0.59 -1.83
C VAL A 123 4.94 1.99 -2.00
N LEU A 124 3.98 2.36 -1.16
CA LEU A 124 3.45 3.72 -1.13
C LEU A 124 4.02 4.47 0.07
N PHE A 125 4.88 5.45 -0.22
CA PHE A 125 5.35 6.41 0.76
C PHE A 125 4.23 7.39 1.10
N SER A 126 3.65 7.29 2.30
CA SER A 126 2.67 8.26 2.80
C SER A 126 3.34 9.39 3.58
N CYS A 127 2.58 10.46 3.85
CA CYS A 127 3.11 11.68 4.49
C CYS A 127 4.22 12.35 3.66
N GLY A 128 4.13 12.30 2.32
CA GLY A 128 5.16 12.82 1.42
C GLY A 128 5.50 14.30 1.62
N ASP A 129 4.60 15.10 2.17
CA ASP A 129 4.86 16.49 2.57
C ASP A 129 5.96 16.65 3.62
N TRP A 130 6.26 15.61 4.39
CA TRP A 130 7.35 15.61 5.36
C TRP A 130 8.74 15.48 4.73
N LEU A 131 8.82 15.15 3.43
CA LEU A 131 10.06 15.21 2.67
C LEU A 131 10.51 16.67 2.43
N GLY A 132 9.59 17.63 2.49
CA GLY A 132 9.90 19.03 2.21
C GLY A 132 10.45 19.21 0.79
N ARG A 133 11.74 19.57 0.68
CA ARG A 133 12.45 19.72 -0.61
C ARG A 133 13.30 18.51 -0.97
N THR A 134 13.39 17.50 -0.11
CA THR A 134 14.21 16.31 -0.33
C THR A 134 13.54 15.40 -1.35
N PRO A 135 14.20 15.06 -2.47
CA PRO A 135 13.70 14.07 -3.41
C PRO A 135 13.51 12.71 -2.74
N ILE A 136 12.57 11.91 -3.23
CA ILE A 136 12.30 10.59 -2.65
C ILE A 136 13.49 9.65 -2.79
N GLU A 137 14.27 9.77 -3.86
CA GLU A 137 15.47 8.98 -4.12
C GLU A 137 16.52 9.24 -3.04
N GLU A 138 16.71 10.49 -2.64
CA GLU A 138 17.61 10.83 -1.54
C GLU A 138 17.09 10.28 -0.20
N HIS A 139 15.79 10.35 0.04
CA HIS A 139 15.18 9.73 1.23
C HIS A 139 15.40 8.22 1.28
N ILE A 140 15.25 7.52 0.14
CA ILE A 140 15.50 6.08 0.01
C ILE A 140 16.97 5.75 0.30
N LEU A 141 17.90 6.56 -0.22
CA LEU A 141 19.34 6.41 0.05
C LEU A 141 19.64 6.57 1.55
N ARG A 142 19.12 7.62 2.18
CA ARG A 142 19.28 7.90 3.62
C ARG A 142 18.59 6.87 4.51
N GLY A 143 17.49 6.26 4.05
CA GLY A 143 16.77 5.18 4.75
C GLY A 143 17.56 3.87 4.85
N GLY A 144 18.67 3.74 4.13
CA GLY A 144 19.63 2.67 4.25
C GLY A 144 19.23 1.37 3.55
N ARG A 145 20.09 0.35 3.70
CA ARG A 145 20.03 -0.91 2.94
C ARG A 145 18.72 -1.68 3.12
N GLU A 146 18.08 -1.58 4.28
CA GLU A 146 16.84 -2.32 4.52
C GLU A 146 15.66 -1.73 3.73
N LEU A 147 15.59 -0.41 3.56
CA LEU A 147 14.58 0.21 2.71
C LEU A 147 14.82 -0.12 1.23
N GLN A 148 16.09 -0.08 0.79
CA GLN A 148 16.46 -0.44 -0.57
C GLN A 148 16.10 -1.90 -0.90
N ARG A 149 16.41 -2.84 0.00
CA ARG A 149 16.02 -4.26 -0.14
C ARG A 149 14.52 -4.48 -0.19
N LEU A 150 13.73 -3.66 0.52
CA LEU A 150 12.27 -3.73 0.43
C LEU A 150 11.81 -3.29 -0.97
N LEU A 151 12.38 -2.23 -1.52
CA LEU A 151 12.04 -1.75 -2.86
C LEU A 151 12.46 -2.75 -3.93
N GLU A 152 13.66 -3.32 -3.83
CA GLU A 152 14.15 -4.39 -4.72
C GLU A 152 13.20 -5.60 -4.71
N TYR A 153 12.74 -6.02 -3.53
CA TYR A 153 11.75 -7.09 -3.38
C TYR A 153 10.43 -6.78 -4.10
N CYS A 154 10.01 -5.51 -4.11
CA CYS A 154 8.82 -5.02 -4.80
C CYS A 154 9.09 -4.61 -6.26
N GLY A 155 10.17 -5.08 -6.88
CA GLY A 155 10.50 -4.76 -8.28
C GLY A 155 10.79 -3.28 -8.53
N ASN A 156 11.20 -2.54 -7.50
CA ASN A 156 11.38 -1.09 -7.48
C ASN A 156 10.10 -0.28 -7.79
N TYR A 157 8.92 -0.89 -7.63
CA TYR A 157 7.66 -0.16 -7.69
C TYR A 157 7.42 0.61 -6.40
N TYR A 158 7.52 1.93 -6.49
CA TYR A 158 7.10 2.83 -5.42
C TYR A 158 6.47 4.13 -5.91
N HIS A 159 5.72 4.77 -5.02
CA HIS A 159 5.11 6.08 -5.25
C HIS A 159 5.07 6.90 -3.96
N VAL A 160 5.03 8.22 -4.07
CA VAL A 160 4.92 9.14 -2.92
C VAL A 160 3.59 9.85 -2.96
N LEU A 161 2.83 9.80 -1.87
CA LEU A 161 1.56 10.49 -1.72
C LEU A 161 1.69 11.59 -0.66
N ASP A 162 1.41 12.82 -1.09
CA ASP A 162 1.34 14.00 -0.21
C ASP A 162 0.02 13.97 0.59
N SER A 163 0.12 14.20 1.92
CA SER A 163 -1.04 14.22 2.81
C SER A 163 -1.77 15.56 2.86
N LYS A 164 -1.11 16.67 2.48
CA LYS A 164 -1.65 18.04 2.51
C LYS A 164 -2.45 18.41 1.27
N THR A 165 -2.32 17.64 0.20
CA THR A 165 -3.03 17.90 -1.06
C THR A 165 -3.90 16.72 -1.48
N PRO A 166 -4.89 16.34 -0.66
CA PRO A 166 -5.83 15.28 -1.02
C PRO A 166 -6.58 15.69 -2.29
N GLY A 167 -6.66 14.78 -3.26
CA GLY A 167 -7.36 15.03 -4.53
C GLY A 167 -6.62 15.91 -5.54
N LYS A 168 -5.31 16.17 -5.41
CA LYS A 168 -4.55 16.68 -6.56
C LYS A 168 -4.43 15.60 -7.63
N ASP A 169 -5.19 15.78 -8.71
CA ASP A 169 -5.29 14.85 -9.83
C ASP A 169 -3.94 14.33 -10.34
N ARG A 170 -2.87 15.14 -10.33
CA ARG A 170 -1.59 14.76 -10.93
C ARG A 170 -0.84 13.65 -10.16
N SER A 171 -0.73 13.73 -8.83
CA SER A 171 -0.02 12.70 -8.05
C SER A 171 -0.80 11.39 -8.04
N VAL A 172 -2.12 11.47 -7.84
CA VAL A 172 -2.99 10.28 -7.89
C VAL A 172 -3.00 9.69 -9.30
N SER A 173 -3.11 10.49 -10.37
CA SER A 173 -3.00 9.99 -11.75
C SER A 173 -1.68 9.25 -11.98
N ALA A 174 -0.55 9.81 -11.54
CA ALA A 174 0.76 9.16 -11.69
C ALA A 174 0.89 7.86 -10.88
N LEU A 175 0.22 7.74 -9.72
CA LEU A 175 0.10 6.46 -9.00
C LEU A 175 -0.70 5.45 -9.83
N LEU A 176 -1.84 5.87 -10.38
CA LEU A 176 -2.69 5.00 -11.19
C LEU A 176 -2.00 4.57 -12.49
N ASP A 177 -1.19 5.43 -13.11
CA ASP A 177 -0.37 5.10 -14.28
C ASP A 177 0.64 3.99 -13.95
N LYS A 178 1.33 4.09 -12.80
CA LYS A 178 2.26 3.04 -12.32
C LYS A 178 1.56 1.73 -12.00
N ILE A 179 0.32 1.77 -11.51
CA ILE A 179 -0.49 0.57 -11.29
C ILE A 179 -0.82 -0.11 -12.63
N GLU A 180 -1.19 0.66 -13.64
CA GLU A 180 -1.47 0.13 -14.99
C GLU A 180 -0.22 -0.46 -15.66
N GLU A 181 0.95 0.16 -15.45
CA GLU A 181 2.25 -0.39 -15.87
C GLU A 181 2.54 -1.73 -15.20
N MET A 182 2.42 -1.80 -13.87
CA MET A 182 2.58 -3.06 -13.12
C MET A 182 1.62 -4.15 -13.60
N ILE A 183 0.36 -3.81 -13.90
CA ILE A 183 -0.62 -4.78 -14.44
C ILE A 183 -0.15 -5.32 -15.79
N ARG A 184 0.37 -4.46 -16.66
CA ARG A 184 0.83 -4.85 -18.00
C ARG A 184 2.02 -5.81 -17.91
N GLU A 185 3.03 -5.46 -17.12
CA GLU A 185 4.23 -6.29 -16.95
C GLU A 185 3.97 -7.65 -16.30
N ASN A 186 2.93 -7.75 -15.47
CA ASN A 186 2.54 -9.00 -14.81
C ASN A 186 1.46 -9.77 -15.56
N GLY A 187 0.70 -9.14 -16.47
CA GLY A 187 -0.31 -9.79 -17.29
C GLY A 187 0.25 -10.50 -18.52
N ASP A 188 1.49 -10.16 -18.92
CA ASP A 188 2.26 -10.83 -19.97
C ASP A 188 3.07 -12.04 -19.43
N LYS A 189 2.81 -12.48 -18.20
CA LYS A 189 3.42 -13.65 -17.53
C LYS A 189 2.36 -14.60 -17.00
#